data_AF-A0AAW6R9R5-F1
#
_entry.id   AF-A0AAW6R9R5-F1
#
_cell.length_a   1.000
_cell.length_b   1.000
_cell.length_c   1.000
_cell.angle_alpha   90.00
_cell.angle_beta   90.00
_cell.angle_gamma   90.00
#
_symmetry.space_group_name_H-M   'P 1'
#
loop_
_entity.id
_entity.type
_entity.pdbx_description
1 polymer ?
#
loop_
_entity_poly.entity_id
_entity_poly.type
_entity_poly.pdbx_seq_one_letter_code
_entity_poly.pdbx_strand_id
1 'polypeptide(L)'
;MSVPYDPKSPYGDGYDAYGYDPTGFDAAGFDRDGYDALGYDRYGFGRAGRDRLGRDRDGFYLDGYNEAGYDIDGYDRAGFNRYGYDRTGHDRTGNRSPAPPRSPTAREGVNGLIGGSLVTVAVTATVTALVVWLLRYLTD
;
A
#
# COMPACT_ATOMS: atom_id res chain seq x y z
N MET A 1 -0.78 15.02 -32.97
CA MET A 1 -2.22 15.06 -33.31
C MET A 1 -2.94 15.67 -32.13
N SER A 2 -3.35 16.92 -32.23
CA SER A 2 -4.05 17.62 -31.15
C SER A 2 -5.52 17.22 -31.21
N VAL A 3 -6.05 16.64 -30.13
CA VAL A 3 -7.48 16.35 -30.05
C VAL A 3 -8.27 17.67 -29.95
N PRO A 4 -9.35 17.83 -30.73
CA PRO A 4 -10.13 19.06 -30.73
C PRO A 4 -10.87 19.23 -29.39
N TYR A 5 -10.84 20.46 -28.85
CA TYR A 5 -11.59 20.93 -27.69
C TYR A 5 -13.09 20.62 -27.83
N ASP A 6 -13.70 20.02 -26.80
CA ASP A 6 -15.15 19.74 -26.75
C ASP A 6 -15.84 20.64 -25.70
N PRO A 7 -16.58 21.68 -26.13
CA PRO A 7 -17.30 22.59 -25.24
C PRO A 7 -18.49 21.94 -24.51
N LYS A 8 -18.77 20.65 -24.73
CA LYS A 8 -19.80 19.87 -24.00
C LYS A 8 -19.20 18.84 -23.05
N SER A 9 -17.89 18.88 -22.81
CA SER A 9 -17.26 17.95 -21.89
C SER A 9 -17.88 18.06 -20.49
N PRO A 10 -18.36 16.95 -19.88
CA PRO A 10 -18.95 16.97 -18.54
C PRO A 10 -17.94 17.35 -17.44
N TYR A 11 -16.66 17.49 -17.81
CA TYR A 11 -15.54 17.85 -16.94
C TYR A 11 -15.25 19.38 -16.92
N GLY A 12 -15.91 20.17 -17.77
CA GLY A 12 -15.76 21.63 -17.85
C GLY A 12 -14.86 22.14 -18.98
N ASP A 13 -14.73 23.46 -19.08
CA ASP A 13 -13.92 24.11 -20.12
C ASP A 13 -12.45 23.72 -20.03
N GLY A 14 -11.91 23.19 -21.12
CA GLY A 14 -10.48 22.88 -21.28
C GLY A 14 -10.15 21.39 -21.31
N TYR A 15 -11.09 20.50 -21.02
CA TYR A 15 -10.89 19.04 -21.09
C TYR A 15 -11.43 18.46 -22.40
N ASP A 16 -10.81 17.38 -22.88
CA ASP A 16 -11.30 16.63 -24.03
C ASP A 16 -12.54 15.77 -23.67
N ALA A 17 -13.08 15.05 -24.67
CA ALA A 17 -14.23 14.17 -24.49
C ALA A 17 -13.97 12.98 -23.53
N TYR A 18 -12.70 12.73 -23.18
CA TYR A 18 -12.28 11.69 -22.25
C TYR A 18 -11.95 12.25 -20.85
N GLY A 19 -12.07 13.57 -20.64
CA GLY A 19 -11.81 14.22 -19.36
C GLY A 19 -10.35 14.57 -19.10
N TYR A 20 -9.52 14.69 -20.14
CA TYR A 20 -8.11 15.08 -20.03
C TYR A 20 -7.87 16.50 -20.55
N ASP A 21 -7.07 17.27 -19.84
CA ASP A 21 -6.66 18.62 -20.23
C ASP A 21 -5.72 18.60 -21.46
N PRO A 22 -5.33 19.77 -22.03
CA PRO A 22 -4.46 19.81 -23.20
C PRO A 22 -3.04 19.30 -22.94
N THR A 23 -2.65 19.16 -21.67
CA THR A 23 -1.38 18.55 -21.25
C THR A 23 -1.50 17.03 -21.07
N GLY A 24 -2.71 16.47 -21.19
CA GLY A 24 -2.99 15.05 -21.16
C GLY A 24 -3.32 14.48 -19.79
N PHE A 25 -3.65 15.32 -18.81
CA PHE A 25 -3.96 14.92 -17.43
C PHE A 25 -5.44 15.09 -17.10
N ASP A 26 -6.00 14.18 -16.32
CA ASP A 26 -7.36 14.30 -15.79
C ASP A 26 -7.45 15.38 -14.71
N ALA A 27 -8.67 15.66 -14.25
CA ALA A 27 -8.90 16.63 -13.16
C ALA A 27 -8.22 16.26 -11.83
N ALA A 28 -7.79 15.01 -11.66
CA ALA A 28 -7.03 14.53 -10.51
C ALA A 28 -5.51 14.61 -10.74
N GLY A 29 -5.05 15.05 -11.92
CA GLY A 29 -3.65 15.24 -12.26
C GLY A 29 -2.96 13.96 -12.77
N PHE A 30 -3.70 12.97 -13.26
CA PHE A 30 -3.16 11.71 -13.79
C PHE A 30 -3.33 11.60 -15.31
N ASP A 31 -2.31 11.09 -15.98
CA ASP A 31 -2.34 10.84 -17.42
C ASP A 31 -3.28 9.68 -17.78
N ARG A 32 -3.39 9.38 -19.08
CA ARG A 32 -4.24 8.28 -19.58
C ARG A 32 -3.83 6.90 -19.08
N ASP A 33 -2.58 6.74 -18.66
CA ASP A 33 -2.07 5.50 -18.07
C ASP A 33 -2.23 5.48 -16.54
N GLY A 34 -2.75 6.57 -15.95
CA GLY A 34 -3.00 6.71 -14.53
C GLY A 34 -1.80 7.19 -13.71
N TYR A 35 -0.81 7.86 -14.33
CA TYR A 35 0.38 8.39 -13.67
C TYR A 35 0.39 9.93 -13.60
N ASP A 36 0.85 10.46 -12.47
CA ASP A 36 1.02 11.90 -12.28
C ASP A 36 2.17 12.45 -13.15
N ALA A 37 2.35 13.78 -13.15
CA ALA A 37 3.43 14.43 -13.88
C ALA A 37 4.85 14.03 -13.41
N LEU A 38 4.97 13.39 -12.25
CA LEU A 38 6.22 12.82 -11.72
C LEU A 38 6.39 11.34 -12.09
N GLY A 39 5.42 10.75 -12.80
CA GLY A 39 5.42 9.37 -13.26
C GLY A 39 4.95 8.34 -12.23
N TYR A 40 4.21 8.75 -11.20
CA TYR A 40 3.68 7.89 -10.13
C TYR A 40 2.17 7.71 -10.21
N ASP A 41 1.70 6.49 -9.99
CA ASP A 41 0.28 6.19 -9.94
C ASP A 41 -0.38 6.80 -8.70
N ARG A 42 -1.71 6.66 -8.60
CA ARG A 42 -2.51 7.09 -7.43
C ARG A 42 -2.10 6.48 -6.10
N TYR A 43 -1.29 5.42 -6.11
CA TYR A 43 -0.76 4.74 -4.93
C TYR A 43 0.70 5.13 -4.65
N GLY A 44 1.28 6.04 -5.43
CA GLY A 44 2.65 6.49 -5.27
C GLY A 44 3.69 5.55 -5.88
N PHE A 45 3.30 4.66 -6.78
CA PHE A 45 4.22 3.73 -7.48
C PHE A 45 4.45 4.17 -8.91
N GLY A 46 5.71 4.24 -9.30
CA GLY A 46 6.10 4.54 -10.66
C GLY A 46 5.73 3.44 -11.65
N ARG A 47 5.94 3.68 -12.93
CA ARG A 47 5.68 2.70 -14.02
C ARG A 47 6.44 1.36 -13.85
N ALA A 48 7.55 1.37 -13.11
CA ALA A 48 8.30 0.17 -12.73
C ALA A 48 7.70 -0.58 -11.51
N GLY A 49 6.55 -0.16 -11.00
CA GLY A 49 5.90 -0.75 -9.82
C GLY A 49 6.61 -0.43 -8.49
N ARG A 50 7.41 0.64 -8.46
CA ARG A 50 8.26 0.99 -7.30
C ARG A 50 7.95 2.40 -6.81
N ASP A 51 7.95 2.60 -5.51
CA ASP A 51 7.70 3.90 -4.89
C ASP A 51 8.90 4.86 -5.03
N ARG A 52 8.76 6.07 -4.50
CA ARG A 52 9.82 7.10 -4.50
C ARG A 52 11.09 6.70 -3.75
N LEU A 53 11.00 5.73 -2.84
CA LEU A 53 12.13 5.18 -2.11
C LEU A 53 12.72 3.96 -2.85
N GLY A 54 12.13 3.55 -3.96
CA GLY A 54 12.55 2.37 -4.70
C GLY A 54 12.13 1.07 -4.03
N ARG A 55 11.04 1.05 -3.27
CA ARG A 55 10.40 -0.16 -2.72
C ARG A 55 9.28 -0.64 -3.61
N ASP A 56 9.05 -1.94 -3.69
CA ASP A 56 7.88 -2.51 -4.35
C ASP A 56 6.59 -2.32 -3.53
N ARG A 57 5.48 -2.87 -4.03
CA ARG A 57 4.17 -2.77 -3.37
C ARG A 57 4.11 -3.50 -2.02
N ASP A 58 5.03 -4.43 -1.76
CA ASP A 58 5.14 -5.18 -0.51
C ASP A 58 6.13 -4.50 0.47
N GLY A 59 6.78 -3.40 0.06
CA GLY A 59 7.69 -2.61 0.88
C GLY A 59 9.15 -3.08 0.83
N PHE A 60 9.52 -3.91 -0.12
CA PHE A 60 10.89 -4.43 -0.29
C PHE A 60 11.65 -3.67 -1.38
N TYR A 61 12.94 -3.43 -1.15
CA TYR A 61 13.84 -2.90 -2.17
C TYR A 61 14.15 -3.96 -3.23
N LEU A 62 14.83 -3.56 -4.31
CA LEU A 62 15.20 -4.45 -5.42
C LEU A 62 16.07 -5.64 -4.98
N ASP A 63 16.78 -5.51 -3.87
CA ASP A 63 17.59 -6.60 -3.31
C ASP A 63 16.78 -7.59 -2.44
N GLY A 64 15.48 -7.40 -2.34
CA GLY A 64 14.56 -8.28 -1.61
C GLY A 64 14.49 -8.02 -0.11
N TYR A 65 15.09 -6.94 0.39
CA TYR A 65 15.07 -6.57 1.81
C TYR A 65 14.21 -5.32 2.03
N ASN A 66 13.54 -5.26 3.17
CA ASN A 66 12.80 -4.06 3.60
C ASN A 66 13.74 -3.02 4.22
N GLU A 67 13.18 -1.89 4.64
CA GLU A 67 13.89 -0.81 5.33
C GLU A 67 14.59 -1.24 6.62
N ALA A 68 14.04 -2.23 7.32
CA ALA A 68 14.65 -2.82 8.50
C ALA A 68 15.77 -3.84 8.19
N GLY A 69 16.03 -4.10 6.90
CA GLY A 69 17.07 -5.03 6.46
C GLY A 69 16.68 -6.51 6.51
N TYR A 70 15.39 -6.82 6.56
CA TYR A 70 14.86 -8.18 6.56
C TYR A 70 14.19 -8.53 5.23
N ASP A 71 14.34 -9.76 4.79
CA ASP A 71 13.66 -10.29 3.62
C ASP A 71 12.18 -10.61 3.89
N ILE A 72 11.48 -11.09 2.86
CA ILE A 72 10.06 -11.46 2.93
C ILE A 72 9.75 -12.55 3.98
N ASP A 73 10.75 -13.37 4.32
CA ASP A 73 10.65 -14.43 5.31
C ASP A 73 11.03 -13.94 6.73
N GLY A 74 11.44 -12.68 6.87
CA GLY A 74 11.83 -12.06 8.12
C GLY A 74 13.26 -12.34 8.57
N TYR A 75 14.18 -12.65 7.64
CA TYR A 75 15.60 -12.89 7.90
C TYR A 75 16.46 -11.74 7.38
N ASP A 76 17.46 -11.35 8.18
CA ASP A 76 18.43 -10.34 7.81
C ASP A 76 19.36 -10.83 6.68
N ARG A 77 20.25 -9.96 6.22
CA ARG A 77 21.25 -10.30 5.19
C ARG A 77 22.25 -11.37 5.63
N ALA A 78 22.40 -11.60 6.93
CA ALA A 78 23.21 -12.68 7.47
C ALA A 78 22.40 -14.00 7.59
N GLY A 79 21.11 -14.00 7.23
CA GLY A 79 20.24 -15.15 7.26
C GLY A 79 19.61 -15.42 8.63
N PHE A 80 19.61 -14.45 9.55
CA PHE A 80 19.06 -14.57 10.90
C PHE A 80 17.81 -13.71 11.09
N ASN A 81 16.80 -14.25 11.76
CA ASN A 81 15.62 -13.50 12.12
C ASN A 81 15.90 -12.50 13.26
N ARG A 82 14.91 -11.69 13.61
CA ARG A 82 15.00 -10.70 14.70
C ARG A 82 15.33 -11.29 16.09
N TYR A 83 15.25 -12.61 16.25
CA TYR A 83 15.59 -13.34 17.48
C TYR A 83 16.99 -13.96 17.42
N GLY A 84 17.72 -13.78 16.32
CA GLY A 84 19.08 -14.29 16.15
C GLY A 84 19.16 -15.73 15.66
N TYR A 85 18.08 -16.30 15.12
CA TYR A 85 18.05 -17.68 14.60
C TYR A 85 17.93 -17.72 13.08
N ASP A 86 18.63 -18.65 12.46
CA ASP A 86 18.57 -18.89 11.02
C ASP A 86 17.28 -19.62 10.59
N ARG A 87 17.13 -19.83 9.27
CA ARG A 87 15.97 -20.53 8.69
C ARG A 87 15.80 -21.97 9.17
N THR A 88 16.84 -22.56 9.76
CA THR A 88 16.84 -23.92 10.31
C THR A 88 16.68 -23.94 11.83
N GLY A 89 16.59 -22.78 12.48
CA GLY A 89 16.41 -22.62 13.91
C GLY A 89 17.71 -22.66 14.73
N HIS A 90 18.88 -22.42 14.11
CA HIS A 90 20.16 -22.33 14.81
C HIS A 90 20.58 -20.88 15.03
N ASP A 91 21.15 -20.59 16.19
CA ASP A 91 21.72 -19.28 16.48
C ASP A 91 23.07 -19.08 15.77
N ARG A 92 23.68 -17.90 15.95
CA ARG A 92 25.00 -17.57 15.38
C ARG A 92 26.14 -18.46 15.87
N THR A 93 25.94 -19.23 16.93
CA THR A 93 26.90 -20.18 17.49
C THR A 93 26.61 -21.63 17.09
N GLY A 94 25.53 -21.88 16.34
CA GLY A 94 25.10 -23.21 15.92
C GLY A 94 24.18 -23.93 16.91
N ASN A 95 23.76 -23.28 18.00
CA ASN A 95 22.86 -23.88 18.97
C ASN A 95 21.41 -23.80 18.48
N ARG A 96 20.67 -24.90 18.61
CA ARG A 96 19.25 -24.96 18.23
C ARG A 96 18.39 -24.21 19.24
N SER A 97 17.46 -23.42 18.73
CA SER A 97 16.41 -22.76 19.52
C SER A 97 15.59 -23.79 20.34
N PRO A 98 15.31 -23.56 21.63
CA PRO A 98 14.49 -24.46 22.45
C PRO A 98 13.02 -24.56 22.00
N ALA A 99 12.59 -23.68 21.09
CA ALA A 99 11.36 -23.82 20.34
C ALA A 99 11.61 -23.39 18.89
N PRO A 100 11.06 -24.10 17.88
CA PRO A 100 11.11 -23.59 16.52
C PRO A 100 10.45 -22.21 16.52
N PRO A 101 11.14 -21.14 16.11
CA PRO A 101 10.47 -19.87 15.90
C PRO A 101 9.38 -20.15 14.88
N ARG A 102 8.12 -19.85 15.22
CA ARG A 102 7.05 -19.84 14.23
C ARG A 102 7.58 -18.94 13.13
N SER A 103 7.76 -19.49 11.92
CA SER A 103 7.97 -18.68 10.74
C SER A 103 6.98 -17.52 10.86
N PRO A 104 7.42 -16.25 10.88
CA PRO A 104 6.47 -15.17 10.74
C PRO A 104 5.86 -15.42 9.38
N THR A 105 4.71 -16.08 9.35
CA THR A 105 3.97 -16.23 8.11
C THR A 105 3.80 -14.80 7.63
N ALA A 106 4.06 -14.56 6.34
CA ALA A 106 4.15 -13.25 5.70
C ALA A 106 2.90 -12.33 5.89
N ARG A 107 1.94 -12.74 6.73
CA ARG A 107 0.77 -11.99 7.18
C ARG A 107 0.94 -11.22 8.50
N GLU A 108 1.95 -11.50 9.33
CA GLU A 108 2.10 -10.76 10.60
C GLU A 108 3.02 -9.53 10.50
N GLY A 109 3.62 -9.29 9.34
CA GLY A 109 4.50 -8.14 9.07
C GLY A 109 3.81 -6.81 8.74
N VAL A 110 2.47 -6.73 8.70
CA VAL A 110 1.74 -5.51 8.31
C VAL A 110 1.13 -4.72 9.46
N ASN A 111 1.48 -5.03 10.72
CA ASN A 111 1.06 -4.22 11.87
C ASN A 111 2.13 -3.21 12.33
N GLY A 112 2.94 -2.72 11.40
CA GLY A 112 3.61 -1.43 11.53
C GLY A 112 2.78 -0.37 10.81
N LEU A 113 2.01 0.41 11.57
CA LEU A 113 1.56 1.80 11.28
C LEU A 113 1.88 2.24 9.83
N ILE A 114 0.96 2.41 8.89
CA ILE A 114 -0.19 3.32 8.85
C ILE A 114 -1.05 2.84 7.67
N GLY A 115 -2.25 2.29 7.89
CA GLY A 115 -3.16 1.99 6.77
C GLY A 115 -4.41 1.18 7.10
N GLY A 116 -4.32 0.20 8.01
CA GLY A 116 -5.46 -0.68 8.33
C GLY A 116 -6.32 -0.24 9.53
N SER A 117 -5.71 0.40 10.53
CA SER A 117 -6.38 0.66 11.81
C SER A 117 -7.36 1.83 11.76
N LEU A 118 -7.12 2.86 10.94
CA LEU A 118 -8.07 3.97 10.80
C LEU A 118 -9.35 3.55 10.08
N VAL A 119 -9.24 2.74 9.02
CA VAL A 119 -10.42 2.27 8.28
C VAL A 119 -11.24 1.31 9.12
N THR A 120 -10.60 0.38 9.84
CA THR A 120 -11.33 -0.61 10.67
C THR A 120 -12.05 0.07 11.85
N VAL A 121 -11.39 1.03 12.52
CA VAL A 121 -12.02 1.79 13.62
C VAL A 121 -13.13 2.71 13.11
N ALA A 122 -12.98 3.32 11.93
CA ALA A 122 -14.04 4.14 11.34
C ALA A 122 -15.26 3.31 10.90
N VAL A 123 -15.04 2.12 10.33
CA VAL A 123 -16.12 1.21 9.93
C VAL A 123 -16.87 0.67 11.15
N THR A 124 -16.18 0.27 12.22
CA THR A 124 -16.86 -0.18 13.44
C THR A 124 -17.64 0.95 14.12
N ALA A 125 -17.06 2.16 14.21
CA ALA A 125 -17.74 3.31 14.81
C ALA A 125 -19.01 3.72 14.05
N THR A 126 -18.97 3.73 12.72
CA THR A 126 -20.15 4.07 11.88
C THR A 126 -21.24 2.99 11.96
N VAL A 127 -20.87 1.70 11.94
CA VAL A 127 -21.83 0.60 12.10
C VAL A 127 -22.47 0.63 13.49
N THR A 128 -21.70 0.85 14.56
CA THR A 128 -22.26 0.96 15.92
C THR A 128 -23.20 2.17 16.05
N ALA A 129 -22.84 3.33 15.49
CA ALA A 129 -23.70 4.51 15.50
C ALA A 129 -25.02 4.26 14.75
N LEU A 130 -24.98 3.58 13.61
CA LEU A 130 -26.15 3.27 12.79
C LEU A 130 -27.07 2.24 13.48
N VAL A 131 -26.50 1.23 14.14
CA VAL A 131 -27.26 0.26 14.95
C VAL A 131 -27.92 0.94 16.16
N VAL A 132 -27.21 1.82 16.87
CA VAL A 132 -27.78 2.58 18.01
C VAL A 132 -28.90 3.52 17.55
N TRP A 133 -28.74 4.17 16.40
CA TRP A 133 -29.78 5.03 15.81
C TRP A 133 -31.02 4.24 15.40
N LEU A 134 -30.83 3.08 14.75
CA LEU A 134 -31.93 2.21 14.34
C LEU A 134 -32.70 1.64 15.55
N LEU A 135 -31.99 1.23 16.60
CA LEU A 135 -32.61 0.72 17.82
C LEU A 135 -33.43 1.80 18.53
N ARG A 136 -32.97 3.05 18.57
CA ARG A 136 -33.75 4.17 19.12
C ARG A 136 -35.01 4.45 18.29
N TYR A 137 -34.91 4.44 16.96
CA TYR A 137 -36.03 4.73 16.06
C TYR A 137 -37.13 3.65 16.08
N LEU A 138 -36.82 2.42 16.46
CA LEU A 138 -37.79 1.32 16.58
C LEU A 138 -38.44 1.23 17.98
N THR A 139 -37.94 1.98 18.95
CA THR A 139 -38.46 2.00 20.33
C THR A 139 -39.29 3.24 20.66
N ASP A 140 -39.37 4.22 19.75
CA ASP A 140 -40.32 5.36 19.76
C ASP A 140 -41.44 5.11 18.74
#